data_AF-A0A822ZMK7-F1
#
_entry.id   AF-A0A822ZMK7-F1
#
_cell.length_a   1.000
_cell.length_b   1.000
_cell.length_c   1.000
_cell.angle_alpha   90.00
_cell.angle_beta   90.00
_cell.angle_gamma   90.00
#
_symmetry.space_group_name_H-M   'P 1'
#
loop_
_entity.id
_entity.type
_entity.pdbx_description
1 polymer ?
#
loop_
_entity_poly.entity_id
_entity_poly.type
_entity_poly.pdbx_seq_one_letter_code
_entity_poly.pdbx_strand_id
1 'polypeptide(L)'
;MELRRSQRTNHIIDAVSVLLVLGLLATRGAECRKDRILDSFEYTAVSCRAHSASLTDFGAVGDGVTLNTKAFQAAIDHLSQFASDGGAQLFVPRGRWLTGSFNLTSHFTLYLHKDAVLLASQVWILKIQPTTGLRADTSLEV
;
A
#
# COMPACT_ATOMS: atom_id res chain seq x y z
N MET A 1 -70.36 -17.41 25.38
CA MET A 1 -69.12 -17.23 26.15
C MET A 1 -67.91 -16.81 25.29
N GLU A 2 -68.10 -16.40 24.03
CA GLU A 2 -66.99 -16.17 23.07
C GLU A 2 -66.49 -14.71 23.00
N LEU A 3 -67.30 -13.73 23.41
CA LEU A 3 -66.94 -12.30 23.36
C LEU A 3 -65.77 -11.93 24.29
N ARG A 4 -65.61 -12.64 25.42
CA ARG A 4 -64.56 -12.37 26.41
C ARG A 4 -63.18 -12.88 25.97
N ARG A 5 -63.14 -13.84 25.03
CA ARG A 5 -61.88 -14.39 24.48
C ARG A 5 -61.27 -13.41 23.47
N SER A 6 -62.10 -12.81 22.63
CA SER A 6 -61.70 -11.78 21.65
C SER A 6 -61.10 -10.54 22.32
N GLN A 7 -61.72 -10.05 23.41
CA GLN A 7 -61.24 -8.84 24.10
C GLN A 7 -59.86 -9.03 24.76
N ARG A 8 -59.56 -10.23 25.27
CA ARG A 8 -58.26 -10.54 25.87
C ARG A 8 -57.16 -10.66 24.79
N THR A 9 -57.47 -11.26 23.65
CA THR A 9 -56.51 -11.40 22.55
C THR A 9 -56.13 -10.03 21.96
N ASN A 10 -57.10 -9.12 21.79
CA ASN A 10 -56.84 -7.76 21.30
C ASN A 10 -55.92 -6.98 22.25
N HIS A 11 -56.14 -7.09 23.56
CA HIS A 11 -55.31 -6.41 24.54
C HIS A 11 -53.86 -6.94 24.59
N ILE A 12 -53.67 -8.24 24.33
CA ILE A 12 -52.34 -8.86 24.22
C ILE A 12 -51.63 -8.37 22.96
N ILE A 13 -52.32 -8.30 21.82
CA ILE A 13 -51.76 -7.82 20.56
C ILE A 13 -51.35 -6.34 20.66
N ASP A 14 -52.15 -5.51 21.31
CA ASP A 14 -51.81 -4.11 21.57
C ASP A 14 -50.57 -4.00 22.47
N ALA A 15 -50.51 -4.78 23.56
CA ALA A 15 -49.35 -4.76 24.46
C ALA A 15 -48.05 -5.20 23.77
N VAL A 16 -48.10 -6.22 22.90
CA VAL A 16 -46.94 -6.67 22.12
C VAL A 16 -46.52 -5.62 21.10
N SER A 17 -47.48 -4.98 20.43
CA SER A 17 -47.20 -3.90 19.47
C SER A 17 -46.54 -2.70 20.15
N VAL A 18 -47.02 -2.31 21.34
CA VAL A 18 -46.41 -1.22 22.12
C VAL A 18 -44.98 -1.57 22.56
N LEU A 19 -44.74 -2.80 23.04
CA LEU A 19 -43.40 -3.28 23.41
C LEU A 19 -42.43 -3.32 22.23
N LEU A 20 -42.91 -3.75 21.05
CA LEU A 20 -42.12 -3.76 19.82
C LEU A 20 -41.71 -2.34 19.40
N VAL A 21 -42.65 -1.39 19.43
CA VAL A 21 -42.38 0.03 19.09
C VAL A 21 -41.43 0.68 20.11
N LEU A 22 -41.60 0.38 21.41
CA LEU A 22 -40.72 0.90 22.45
C LEU A 22 -39.29 0.36 22.32
N GLY A 23 -39.15 -0.92 21.96
CA GLY A 23 -37.86 -1.55 21.67
C GLY A 23 -37.16 -0.94 20.46
N LEU A 24 -37.90 -0.60 19.40
CA LEU A 24 -37.36 0.05 18.20
C LEU A 24 -36.91 1.51 18.46
N LEU A 25 -37.57 2.24 19.35
CA LEU A 25 -37.19 3.60 19.72
C LEU A 25 -35.96 3.63 20.65
N ALA A 26 -35.70 2.55 21.39
CA ALA A 26 -34.59 2.46 22.34
C ALA A 26 -33.23 2.11 21.70
N THR A 27 -33.17 1.77 20.41
CA THR A 27 -31.89 1.43 19.72
C THR A 27 -31.11 2.65 19.22
N ARG A 28 -31.59 3.88 19.46
CA ARG A 28 -30.86 5.12 19.14
C ARG A 28 -30.05 5.63 20.33
N GLY A 29 -29.17 4.76 20.84
CA GLY A 29 -28.17 5.10 21.84
C GLY A 29 -26.85 5.54 21.20
N ALA A 30 -26.53 6.83 21.36
CA ALA A 30 -25.23 7.50 21.20
C ALA A 30 -24.65 7.67 19.77
N GLU A 31 -24.89 8.85 19.19
CA GLU A 31 -23.90 9.49 18.30
C GLU A 31 -23.28 10.68 19.04
N CYS A 32 -22.05 10.52 19.52
CA CYS A 32 -21.25 11.63 20.02
C CYS A 32 -20.77 12.47 18.84
N ARG A 33 -21.38 13.64 18.65
CA ARG A 33 -20.90 14.65 17.70
C ARG A 33 -19.61 15.27 18.27
N LYS A 34 -18.45 14.90 17.74
CA LYS A 34 -17.19 15.58 18.01
C LYS A 34 -16.70 16.24 16.73
N ASP A 35 -17.25 17.41 16.44
CA ASP A 35 -16.82 18.26 15.34
C ASP A 35 -15.69 19.19 15.82
N ARG A 36 -14.45 18.84 15.48
CA ARG A 36 -13.31 19.77 15.44
C ARG A 36 -12.37 19.29 14.33
N ILE A 37 -12.68 19.64 13.08
CA ILE A 37 -11.75 19.48 11.96
C ILE A 37 -10.67 20.56 12.09
N LEU A 38 -9.65 20.26 12.88
CA LEU A 38 -8.29 20.70 12.59
C LEU A 38 -7.84 19.83 11.42
N ASP A 39 -7.31 20.47 10.38
CA ASP A 39 -6.72 19.85 9.19
C ASP A 39 -5.57 18.92 9.57
N SER A 40 -5.93 17.72 10.01
CA SER A 40 -5.05 16.59 10.18
C SER A 40 -5.14 15.85 8.87
N PHE A 41 -4.05 15.84 8.10
CA PHE A 41 -3.84 14.81 7.08
C PHE A 41 -3.92 13.47 7.81
N GLU A 42 -5.11 12.89 7.86
CA GLU A 42 -5.34 11.54 8.32
C GLU A 42 -4.67 10.64 7.28
N TYR A 43 -3.41 10.29 7.53
CA TYR A 43 -2.77 9.21 6.81
C TYR A 43 -3.48 7.94 7.28
N THR A 44 -4.57 7.59 6.61
CA THR A 44 -5.21 6.29 6.78
C THR A 44 -4.09 5.28 6.57
N ALA A 45 -3.62 4.67 7.66
CA ALA A 45 -2.51 3.72 7.60
C ALA A 45 -2.86 2.76 6.47
N VAL A 46 -1.97 2.66 5.48
CA VAL A 46 -2.19 1.88 4.26
C VAL A 46 -2.75 0.55 4.70
N SER A 47 -4.05 0.38 4.43
CA SER A 47 -4.78 -0.88 4.58
C SER A 47 -3.82 -2.00 4.22
N CYS A 48 -3.66 -3.00 5.08
CA CYS A 48 -2.83 -4.17 4.81
C CYS A 48 -3.03 -4.55 3.33
N ARG A 49 -2.03 -4.27 2.49
CA ARG A 49 -2.18 -4.47 1.05
C ARG A 49 -2.45 -5.96 0.87
N ALA A 50 -3.50 -6.31 0.15
CA ALA A 50 -3.83 -7.72 -0.08
C ALA A 50 -2.66 -8.45 -0.78
N HIS A 51 -1.90 -7.70 -1.59
CA HIS A 51 -0.78 -8.18 -2.38
C HIS A 51 0.54 -7.66 -1.82
N SER A 52 1.48 -8.58 -1.57
CA SER A 52 2.83 -8.24 -1.15
C SER A 52 3.85 -9.24 -1.67
N ALA A 53 5.09 -8.77 -1.86
CA ALA A 53 6.22 -9.62 -2.21
C ALA A 53 7.50 -9.09 -1.58
N SER A 54 8.49 -9.96 -1.36
CA SER A 54 9.81 -9.54 -0.90
C SER A 54 10.71 -9.20 -2.07
N LEU A 55 11.54 -8.17 -1.91
CA LEU A 55 12.54 -7.80 -2.92
C LEU A 55 13.51 -8.96 -3.24
N THR A 56 13.79 -9.85 -2.28
CA THR A 56 14.65 -11.03 -2.49
C THR A 56 14.03 -12.06 -3.42
N ASP A 57 12.70 -12.10 -3.54
CA ASP A 57 11.99 -13.03 -4.43
C ASP A 57 12.27 -12.72 -5.91
N PHE A 58 12.71 -11.49 -6.19
CA PHE A 58 13.10 -11.00 -7.52
C PHE A 58 14.61 -11.06 -7.76
N GLY A 59 15.35 -11.79 -6.91
CA GLY A 59 16.79 -12.02 -7.08
C GLY A 59 17.68 -10.88 -6.58
N ALA A 60 17.17 -10.00 -5.72
CA ALA A 60 17.97 -8.95 -5.11
C ALA A 60 18.89 -9.48 -4.00
N VAL A 61 20.08 -8.87 -3.89
CA VAL A 61 21.09 -9.19 -2.88
C VAL A 61 21.38 -7.95 -2.02
N GLY A 62 21.25 -8.10 -0.70
CA GLY A 62 21.38 -7.03 0.29
C GLY A 62 22.81 -6.78 0.81
N ASP A 63 23.83 -6.95 -0.05
CA ASP A 63 25.25 -6.85 0.29
C ASP A 63 25.84 -5.41 0.20
N GLY A 64 25.09 -4.48 -0.39
CA GLY A 64 25.50 -3.10 -0.65
C GLY A 64 26.44 -2.92 -1.84
N VAL A 65 26.69 -3.99 -2.61
CA VAL A 65 27.62 -4.02 -3.75
C VAL A 65 26.89 -4.43 -5.02
N THR A 66 25.97 -5.38 -4.93
CA THR A 66 25.16 -5.87 -6.05
C THR A 66 24.18 -4.81 -6.53
N LEU A 67 24.17 -4.53 -7.83
CA LEU A 67 23.24 -3.58 -8.43
C LEU A 67 21.86 -4.22 -8.62
N ASN A 68 20.91 -3.84 -7.77
CA ASN A 68 19.56 -4.42 -7.67
C ASN A 68 18.51 -3.73 -8.56
N THR A 69 18.90 -2.81 -9.46
CA THR A 69 17.94 -2.05 -10.29
C THR A 69 16.97 -2.94 -11.06
N LYS A 70 17.46 -4.05 -11.62
CA LYS A 70 16.61 -5.02 -12.35
C LYS A 70 15.64 -5.75 -11.43
N ALA A 71 16.06 -6.08 -10.22
CA ALA A 71 15.19 -6.73 -9.24
C ALA A 71 14.07 -5.78 -8.77
N PHE A 72 14.39 -4.49 -8.54
CA PHE A 72 13.38 -3.47 -8.27
C PHE A 72 12.39 -3.32 -9.42
N GLN A 73 12.87 -3.23 -10.67
CA GLN A 73 11.98 -3.11 -11.83
C GLN A 73 11.07 -4.32 -11.96
N ALA A 74 11.61 -5.54 -11.87
CA ALA A 74 10.82 -6.77 -11.94
C ALA A 74 9.77 -6.85 -10.82
N ALA A 75 10.14 -6.45 -9.59
CA ALA A 75 9.22 -6.41 -8.46
C ALA A 75 8.06 -5.43 -8.69
N ILE A 76 8.38 -4.22 -9.17
CA ILE A 76 7.40 -3.18 -9.45
C ILE A 76 6.48 -3.60 -10.60
N ASP A 77 7.03 -4.14 -11.69
CA ASP A 77 6.25 -4.61 -12.84
C ASP A 77 5.28 -5.71 -12.43
N HIS A 78 5.74 -6.68 -11.63
CA HIS A 78 4.88 -7.74 -11.10
C HIS A 78 3.76 -7.19 -10.21
N LEU A 79 4.10 -6.35 -9.24
CA LEU A 79 3.14 -5.83 -8.26
C LEU A 79 2.19 -4.76 -8.84
N SER A 80 2.58 -4.10 -9.93
CA SER A 80 1.76 -3.08 -10.61
C SER A 80 0.43 -3.64 -11.13
N GLN A 81 0.38 -4.95 -11.39
CA GLN A 81 -0.82 -5.65 -11.86
C GLN A 81 -1.97 -5.60 -10.85
N PHE A 82 -1.65 -5.39 -9.57
CA PHE A 82 -2.63 -5.32 -8.48
C PHE A 82 -3.13 -3.89 -8.19
N ALA A 83 -2.78 -2.90 -9.01
CA ALA A 83 -3.17 -1.49 -8.80
C ALA A 83 -4.70 -1.30 -8.69
N SER A 84 -5.48 -2.06 -9.48
CA SER A 84 -6.95 -2.01 -9.45
C SER A 84 -7.57 -2.73 -8.24
N ASP A 85 -6.81 -3.57 -7.54
CA ASP A 85 -7.27 -4.36 -6.39
C ASP A 85 -6.75 -3.78 -5.05
N GLY A 86 -6.79 -2.46 -4.94
CA GLY A 86 -6.29 -1.76 -3.76
C GLY A 86 -4.77 -1.67 -3.66
N GLY A 87 -4.03 -2.09 -4.69
CA GLY A 87 -2.59 -1.91 -4.79
C GLY A 87 -1.76 -2.97 -4.09
N ALA A 88 -0.46 -2.71 -3.99
CA ALA A 88 0.52 -3.70 -3.54
C ALA A 88 1.63 -3.11 -2.66
N GLN A 89 2.29 -3.99 -1.90
CA GLN A 89 3.44 -3.66 -1.06
C GLN A 89 4.69 -4.45 -1.50
N LEU A 90 5.80 -3.75 -1.69
CA LEU A 90 7.12 -4.35 -1.82
C LEU A 90 7.87 -4.26 -0.50
N PHE A 91 8.19 -5.42 0.09
CA PHE A 91 8.94 -5.53 1.33
C PHE A 91 10.44 -5.63 1.04
N VAL A 92 11.21 -4.67 1.57
CA VAL A 92 12.68 -4.66 1.51
C VAL A 92 13.24 -5.10 2.86
N PRO A 93 13.85 -6.30 2.96
CA PRO A 93 14.43 -6.79 4.21
C PRO A 93 15.61 -5.92 4.68
N ARG A 94 16.04 -6.16 5.93
CA ARG A 94 17.30 -5.60 6.45
C ARG A 94 18.47 -5.89 5.50
N GLY A 95 19.36 -4.92 5.31
CA GLY A 95 20.48 -5.07 4.38
C GLY A 95 20.80 -3.76 3.66
N ARG A 96 21.82 -3.81 2.80
CA ARG A 96 22.25 -2.67 1.99
C ARG A 96 21.92 -2.95 0.53
N TRP A 97 21.15 -2.08 -0.10
CA TRP A 97 20.57 -2.33 -1.41
C TRP A 97 21.06 -1.27 -2.38
N LEU A 98 22.11 -1.57 -3.15
CA LEU A 98 22.59 -0.68 -4.21
C LEU A 98 21.61 -0.75 -5.39
N THR A 99 21.10 0.41 -5.81
CA THR A 99 20.16 0.51 -6.93
C THR A 99 20.36 1.80 -7.71
N GLY A 100 20.09 1.75 -9.01
CA GLY A 100 19.89 2.95 -9.83
C GLY A 100 18.49 3.53 -9.60
N SER A 101 18.15 4.55 -10.38
CA SER A 101 16.79 5.11 -10.42
C SER A 101 15.79 4.07 -10.93
N PHE A 102 14.60 4.04 -10.35
CA PHE A 102 13.46 3.25 -10.78
C PHE A 102 12.17 4.05 -10.55
N ASN A 103 11.13 3.73 -11.32
CA ASN A 103 9.85 4.43 -11.25
C ASN A 103 8.85 3.62 -10.43
N LEU A 104 8.19 4.25 -9.47
CA LEU A 104 7.06 3.66 -8.76
C LEU A 104 5.76 3.86 -9.53
N THR A 105 4.82 2.95 -9.32
CA THR A 105 3.46 3.00 -9.88
C THR A 105 2.44 3.47 -8.84
N SER A 106 1.23 3.80 -9.28
CA SER A 106 0.13 4.18 -8.39
C SER A 106 -0.29 3.03 -7.46
N HIS A 107 -0.84 3.37 -6.29
CA HIS A 107 -1.27 2.42 -5.26
C HIS A 107 -0.16 1.45 -4.80
N PHE A 108 1.09 1.90 -4.82
CA PHE A 108 2.25 1.11 -4.43
C PHE A 108 2.78 1.54 -3.06
N THR A 109 3.22 0.57 -2.25
CA THR A 109 3.88 0.83 -0.96
C THR A 109 5.26 0.18 -0.95
N LEU A 110 6.31 0.99 -0.90
CA LEU A 110 7.67 0.50 -0.66
C LEU A 110 7.93 0.48 0.85
N TYR A 111 7.93 -0.72 1.44
CA TYR A 111 8.19 -0.90 2.87
C TYR A 111 9.67 -1.24 3.10
N LEU A 112 10.37 -0.37 3.83
CA LEU A 112 11.73 -0.61 4.27
C LEU A 112 11.72 -1.15 5.69
N HIS A 113 12.20 -2.38 5.87
CA HIS A 113 12.38 -2.94 7.21
C HIS A 113 13.41 -2.13 8.00
N LYS A 114 13.38 -2.23 9.33
CA LYS A 114 14.45 -1.67 10.17
C LYS A 114 15.81 -2.16 9.67
N ASP A 115 16.79 -1.26 9.63
CA ASP A 115 18.15 -1.51 9.14
C ASP A 115 18.26 -1.80 7.63
N ALA A 116 17.22 -1.54 6.83
CA ALA A 116 17.33 -1.50 5.38
C ALA A 116 17.91 -0.15 4.92
N VAL A 117 18.98 -0.19 4.13
CA VAL A 117 19.66 0.99 3.59
C VAL A 117 19.61 0.94 2.07
N LEU A 118 18.89 1.87 1.44
CA LEU A 118 18.93 2.06 -0.02
C LEU A 118 20.16 2.91 -0.38
N LEU A 119 21.04 2.35 -1.20
CA LEU A 119 22.22 3.04 -1.72
C LEU A 119 21.93 3.47 -3.17
N ALA A 120 21.97 4.77 -3.44
CA ALA A 120 21.82 5.29 -4.79
C ALA A 120 23.14 5.12 -5.57
N SER A 121 23.07 4.43 -6.71
CA SER A 121 24.20 4.35 -7.64
C SER A 121 24.44 5.72 -8.29
N GLN A 122 25.67 6.23 -8.21
CA GLN A 122 26.08 7.49 -8.83
C GLN A 122 26.25 7.39 -10.36
N VAL A 123 26.00 6.21 -10.94
CA VAL A 123 26.11 5.99 -12.40
C VAL A 123 24.89 6.59 -13.10
N TRP A 124 24.86 7.92 -13.16
CA TRP A 124 24.04 8.68 -14.11
C TRP A 124 24.89 9.26 -15.26
N ILE A 125 26.23 9.28 -15.12
CA ILE A 125 27.10 10.10 -15.98
C ILE A 125 27.96 9.33 -17.01
N LEU A 126 28.25 8.04 -16.83
CA LEU A 126 29.20 7.35 -17.73
C LEU A 126 28.58 6.47 -18.83
N LYS A 127 27.25 6.40 -18.94
CA LYS A 127 26.59 5.72 -20.07
C LYS A 127 26.27 6.64 -21.26
N ILE A 128 26.60 7.93 -21.14
CA ILE A 128 26.64 8.88 -22.26
C ILE A 128 28.11 9.13 -22.62
N GLN A 129 28.83 8.09 -23.06
CA GLN A 129 29.99 8.34 -23.89
C GLN A 129 29.59 8.11 -25.34
N PRO A 130 29.63 9.13 -26.23
CA PRO A 130 29.76 8.84 -27.64
C PRO A 130 31.08 8.06 -27.80
N THR A 131 31.00 6.87 -28.37
CA THR A 131 32.18 6.06 -28.71
C THR A 131 32.88 6.72 -29.89
N THR A 132 33.66 7.77 -29.64
CA THR A 132 34.59 8.31 -30.63
C THR A 132 35.99 8.01 -30.14
N GLY A 133 36.55 6.93 -30.68
CA GLY A 133 37.88 6.45 -30.37
C GLY A 133 38.94 7.51 -30.58
N LEU A 134 39.82 7.65 -29.60
CA LEU A 134 41.13 8.25 -29.74
C LEU A 134 41.93 7.43 -30.77
N ARG A 135 42.15 7.99 -31.96
CA ARG A 135 43.31 7.64 -32.79
C ARG A 135 44.33 8.76 -32.64
N ALA A 136 45.13 8.66 -31.59
CA ALA A 136 46.44 9.30 -31.57
C ALA A 136 47.38 8.33 -32.29
N ASP A 137 47.71 8.63 -33.54
CA ASP A 137 48.82 8.00 -34.25
C ASP A 137 49.83 9.10 -34.58
N THR A 138 50.89 9.07 -33.77
CA THR A 138 52.27 9.49 -34.00
C THR A 138 52.59 10.45 -35.15
N SER A 139 53.15 11.60 -34.76
CA SER A 139 54.15 12.31 -35.57
C SER A 139 55.29 11.38 -36.01
N LEU A 140 55.88 11.73 -37.17
CA LEU A 140 57.22 11.46 -37.68
C LEU A 140 57.26 10.57 -38.94
N GLU A 141 57.10 11.21 -40.10
CA GLU A 141 58.03 11.00 -41.22
C GLU A 141 58.42 12.38 -41.80
N VAL A 142 59.65 12.41 -42.31
CA VAL A 142 60.51 13.55 -42.67
C VAL A 142 59.97 14.40 -43.81
#